data_AF-U6DFJ8-F1
#
_entry.id   AF-U6DFJ8-F1
#
_cell.length_a   1.000
_cell.length_b   1.000
_cell.length_c   1.000
_cell.angle_alpha   90.00
_cell.angle_beta   90.00
_cell.angle_gamma   90.00
#
_symmetry.space_group_name_H-M   'P 1'
#
loop_
_entity.id
_entity.type
_entity.pdbx_description
1 polymer ?
#
loop_
_entity_poly.entity_id
_entity_poly.type
_entity_poly.pdbx_seq_one_letter_code
_entity_poly.pdbx_strand_id
1 'polypeptide(L)'
;IKPQELLEWELVVLGKLKWNLAAVTPHDFIEHILRKLPQPSEKLSLIRKHAQTFIALCATDFKFAMYPPSMIATGSVGAAICGLQQDEDVSSLTGDALVDLLAKITNTDVDCLKACQEQIEVVLLNSLQQFRQDQGDGSKSEDELDQASTPTDVRDIDL
;
A
#
# COMPACT_ATOMS: atom_id res chain seq x y z
N ILE A 1 18.55 -20.61 -3.29
CA ILE A 1 19.14 -19.69 -4.29
C ILE A 1 20.57 -19.47 -3.88
N LYS A 2 21.53 -19.84 -4.72
CA LYS A 2 22.95 -19.52 -4.50
C LYS A 2 23.17 -18.04 -4.84
N PRO A 3 24.07 -17.32 -4.16
CA PRO A 3 24.33 -15.91 -4.46
C PRO A 3 24.64 -15.64 -5.94
N GLN A 4 25.33 -16.57 -6.60
CA GLN A 4 25.69 -16.48 -8.01
C GLN A 4 24.47 -16.51 -8.94
N GLU A 5 23.46 -17.32 -8.62
CA GLU A 5 22.20 -17.37 -9.39
C GLU A 5 21.44 -16.05 -9.29
N LEU A 6 21.49 -15.35 -8.15
CA LEU A 6 20.85 -14.05 -7.97
C LEU A 6 21.47 -12.97 -8.86
N LEU A 7 22.81 -12.95 -8.96
CA LEU A 7 23.53 -12.00 -9.82
C LEU A 7 23.25 -12.24 -11.31
N GLU A 8 23.12 -13.50 -11.71
CA GLU A 8 22.70 -13.85 -13.07
C GLU A 8 21.29 -13.33 -13.36
N TRP A 9 20.35 -13.51 -12.43
CA TRP A 9 18.99 -12.98 -12.54
C TRP A 9 18.94 -11.45 -12.53
N GLU A 10 19.76 -10.78 -11.72
CA GLU A 10 19.89 -9.33 -11.72
C GLU A 10 20.24 -8.83 -13.12
N LEU A 11 21.29 -9.39 -13.75
CA LEU A 11 21.68 -9.03 -15.10
C LEU A 11 20.59 -9.30 -16.14
N VAL A 12 19.87 -10.43 -16.01
CA VAL A 12 18.73 -10.74 -16.89
C VAL A 12 17.63 -9.67 -16.74
N VAL A 13 17.23 -9.30 -15.53
CA VAL A 13 16.19 -8.31 -15.27
C VAL A 13 16.61 -6.93 -15.77
N LEU A 14 17.82 -6.46 -15.41
CA LEU A 14 18.36 -5.18 -15.86
C LEU A 14 18.42 -5.10 -17.39
N GLY A 15 18.88 -6.18 -18.04
CA GLY A 15 18.92 -6.29 -19.49
C GLY A 15 17.53 -6.21 -20.13
N LYS A 16 16.53 -6.90 -19.57
CA LYS A 16 15.14 -6.86 -20.07
C LYS A 16 14.50 -5.49 -19.90
N LEU A 17 14.78 -4.80 -18.80
CA LEU A 17 14.30 -3.44 -18.54
C LEU A 17 15.09 -2.36 -19.30
N LYS A 18 16.14 -2.73 -20.05
CA LYS A 18 17.07 -1.80 -20.71
C LYS A 18 17.64 -0.77 -19.74
N TRP A 19 17.93 -1.21 -18.50
CA TRP A 19 18.42 -0.37 -17.41
C TRP A 19 17.47 0.77 -17.00
N ASN A 20 16.21 0.76 -17.45
CA ASN A 20 15.21 1.73 -17.02
C ASN A 20 14.64 1.33 -15.65
N LEU A 21 15.37 1.68 -14.59
CA LEU A 21 14.98 1.42 -13.19
C LEU A 21 14.24 2.59 -12.53
N ALA A 22 14.29 3.77 -13.14
CA ALA A 22 13.66 4.99 -12.63
C ALA A 22 12.16 5.05 -12.94
N ALA A 23 11.45 3.94 -12.68
CA ALA A 23 10.00 3.89 -12.84
C ALA A 23 9.32 4.74 -11.76
N VAL A 24 8.28 5.47 -12.16
CA VAL A 24 7.44 6.21 -11.23
C VAL A 24 6.64 5.22 -10.38
N THR A 25 6.57 5.46 -9.09
CA THR A 25 5.87 4.65 -8.09
C THR A 25 4.66 5.41 -7.54
N PRO A 26 3.68 4.72 -6.92
CA PRO A 26 2.57 5.40 -6.25
C PRO A 26 3.03 6.36 -5.15
N HIS A 27 4.16 6.05 -4.50
CA HIS A 27 4.75 6.87 -3.44
C HIS A 27 5.12 8.28 -3.92
N ASP A 28 5.53 8.42 -5.19
CA ASP A 28 5.89 9.72 -5.78
C ASP A 28 4.70 10.69 -5.83
N PHE A 29 3.48 10.17 -5.84
CA PHE A 29 2.25 10.96 -5.89
C PHE A 29 1.68 11.29 -4.51
N ILE A 30 2.05 10.57 -3.44
CA ILE A 30 1.43 10.74 -2.11
C ILE A 30 1.58 12.19 -1.65
N GLU A 31 2.79 12.70 -1.64
CA GLU A 31 3.06 14.04 -1.12
C GLU A 31 2.41 15.14 -1.99
N HIS A 32 2.30 14.91 -3.30
CA HIS A 32 1.58 15.79 -4.21
C HIS A 32 0.09 15.87 -3.87
N ILE A 33 -0.53 14.72 -3.57
CA ILE A 33 -1.95 14.62 -3.22
C ILE A 33 -2.19 15.27 -1.85
N LEU A 34 -1.42 14.89 -0.82
CA LEU A 34 -1.62 15.35 0.55
C LEU A 34 -1.55 16.88 0.68
N ARG A 35 -0.64 17.54 -0.05
CA ARG A 35 -0.51 19.01 -0.05
C ARG A 35 -1.74 19.75 -0.58
N LYS A 36 -2.61 19.07 -1.32
CA LYS A 36 -3.82 19.64 -1.92
C LYS A 36 -5.08 19.26 -1.16
N LEU A 37 -4.97 18.46 -0.09
CA LEU A 37 -6.10 18.08 0.74
C LEU A 37 -6.40 19.15 1.81
N PRO A 38 -7.67 19.51 2.03
CA PRO A 38 -8.07 20.43 3.08
C PRO A 38 -8.16 19.68 4.43
N GLN A 39 -7.05 19.12 4.91
CA GLN A 39 -6.98 18.35 6.15
C GLN A 39 -5.91 18.91 7.11
N PRO A 40 -6.11 18.82 8.44
CA PRO A 40 -5.09 19.19 9.42
C PRO A 40 -3.81 18.35 9.28
N SER A 41 -2.66 18.95 9.58
CA SER A 41 -1.34 18.29 9.46
C SER A 41 -1.25 16.97 10.23
N GLU A 42 -1.90 16.87 11.38
CA GLU A 42 -1.93 15.65 12.20
C GLU A 42 -2.64 14.51 11.44
N LYS A 43 -3.81 14.79 10.85
CA LYS A 43 -4.57 13.83 10.02
C LYS A 43 -3.79 13.43 8.77
N LEU A 44 -3.08 14.36 8.13
CA LEU A 44 -2.26 14.07 6.94
C LEU A 44 -1.17 13.01 7.22
N SER A 45 -0.60 13.01 8.43
CA SER A 45 0.41 12.01 8.80
C SER A 45 -0.18 10.60 8.91
N LEU A 46 -1.42 10.48 9.40
CA LEU A 46 -2.13 9.22 9.53
C LEU A 46 -2.60 8.72 8.15
N ILE A 47 -3.21 9.61 7.35
CA ILE A 47 -3.60 9.32 5.96
C ILE A 47 -2.40 8.80 5.16
N ARG A 48 -1.22 9.42 5.31
CA ARG A 48 0.02 8.97 4.66
C ARG A 48 0.36 7.51 5.01
N LYS A 49 0.32 7.16 6.31
CA LYS A 49 0.62 5.80 6.78
C LYS A 49 -0.37 4.78 6.21
N HIS A 50 -1.68 5.06 6.27
CA HIS A 50 -2.69 4.16 5.71
C HIS A 50 -2.56 4.02 4.19
N ALA A 51 -2.32 5.12 3.48
CA ALA A 51 -2.09 5.07 2.04
C ALA A 51 -0.88 4.21 1.68
N GLN A 52 0.23 4.29 2.44
CA GLN A 52 1.41 3.43 2.22
C GLN A 52 1.08 1.94 2.43
N THR A 53 0.29 1.61 3.45
CA THR A 53 -0.19 0.23 3.67
C THR A 53 -1.03 -0.25 2.50
N PHE A 54 -1.96 0.57 2.00
CA PHE A 54 -2.78 0.20 0.84
C PHE A 54 -1.96 0.08 -0.46
N ILE A 55 -0.95 0.92 -0.66
CA ILE A 55 -0.02 0.77 -1.79
C ILE A 55 0.73 -0.56 -1.72
N ALA A 56 1.24 -0.92 -0.54
CA ALA A 56 1.91 -2.21 -0.33
C ALA A 56 0.95 -3.37 -0.59
N LEU A 57 -0.29 -3.25 -0.13
CA LEU A 57 -1.34 -4.23 -0.38
C LEU A 57 -1.64 -4.37 -1.89
N CYS A 58 -1.78 -3.26 -2.61
CA CYS A 58 -1.99 -3.26 -4.05
C CYS A 58 -0.86 -3.98 -4.80
N ALA A 59 0.38 -3.85 -4.34
CA ALA A 59 1.53 -4.52 -4.96
C ALA A 59 1.48 -6.06 -4.84
N THR A 60 0.60 -6.61 -3.99
CA THR A 60 0.42 -8.07 -3.82
C THR A 60 -0.67 -8.68 -4.71
N ASP A 61 -1.56 -7.88 -5.30
CA ASP A 61 -2.65 -8.36 -6.15
C ASP A 61 -2.45 -7.93 -7.61
N PHE A 62 -2.44 -8.91 -8.51
CA PHE A 62 -2.23 -8.71 -9.95
C PHE A 62 -3.26 -7.78 -10.61
N LYS A 63 -4.46 -7.63 -10.04
CA LYS A 63 -5.48 -6.68 -10.55
C LYS A 63 -4.95 -5.26 -10.65
N PHE A 64 -4.04 -4.87 -9.75
CA PHE A 64 -3.45 -3.53 -9.73
C PHE A 64 -2.26 -3.36 -10.68
N ALA A 65 -1.77 -4.44 -11.32
CA ALA A 65 -0.60 -4.38 -12.20
C ALA A 65 -0.80 -3.47 -13.43
N MET A 66 -2.05 -3.29 -13.86
CA MET A 66 -2.40 -2.45 -15.00
C MET A 66 -2.83 -1.03 -14.61
N TYR A 67 -2.97 -0.75 -13.32
CA TYR A 67 -3.32 0.58 -12.83
C TYR A 67 -2.08 1.49 -12.86
N PRO A 68 -2.21 2.73 -13.37
CA PRO A 68 -1.09 3.66 -13.33
C PRO A 68 -0.77 4.04 -11.86
N PRO A 69 0.51 4.33 -11.55
CA PRO A 69 0.92 4.65 -10.17
C PRO A 69 0.13 5.81 -9.52
N SER A 70 -0.29 6.80 -10.31
CA SER A 70 -1.13 7.92 -9.85
C SER A 70 -2.51 7.47 -9.37
N MET A 71 -3.14 6.49 -10.05
CA MET A 71 -4.46 5.97 -9.69
C MET A 71 -4.37 5.13 -8.42
N ILE A 72 -3.34 4.29 -8.28
CA ILE A 72 -3.10 3.54 -7.03
C ILE A 72 -2.89 4.48 -5.85
N ALA A 73 -2.08 5.53 -6.02
CA ALA A 73 -1.86 6.51 -4.96
C ALA A 73 -3.15 7.25 -4.57
N THR A 74 -3.90 7.69 -5.57
CA THR A 74 -5.16 8.42 -5.37
C THR A 74 -6.23 7.55 -4.71
N GLY A 75 -6.39 6.31 -5.18
CA GLY A 75 -7.29 5.32 -4.58
C GLY A 75 -6.91 4.98 -3.15
N SER A 76 -5.62 4.77 -2.88
CA SER A 76 -5.10 4.50 -1.53
C SER A 76 -5.34 5.66 -0.57
N VAL A 77 -5.14 6.90 -1.01
CA VAL A 77 -5.43 8.10 -0.20
C VAL A 77 -6.95 8.23 0.03
N GLY A 78 -7.77 8.00 -0.98
CA GLY A 78 -9.22 8.02 -0.85
C GLY A 78 -9.74 6.99 0.16
N ALA A 79 -9.32 5.73 0.01
CA ALA A 79 -9.66 4.66 0.96
C ALA A 79 -9.18 4.97 2.39
N ALA A 80 -7.99 5.56 2.55
CA ALA A 80 -7.49 5.98 3.85
C ALA A 80 -8.38 7.05 4.51
N ILE A 81 -8.80 8.06 3.76
CA ILE A 81 -9.67 9.11 4.28
C ILE A 81 -11.05 8.54 4.61
N CYS A 82 -11.64 7.73 3.73
CA CYS A 82 -12.94 7.08 3.96
C CYS A 82 -12.90 6.19 5.21
N GLY A 83 -11.85 5.40 5.41
CA GLY A 83 -11.70 4.55 6.59
C GLY A 83 -11.51 5.31 7.88
N LEU A 84 -10.77 6.44 7.86
CA LEU A 84 -10.54 7.28 9.04
C LEU A 84 -11.76 8.14 9.41
N GLN A 85 -12.58 8.54 8.44
CA GLN A 85 -13.78 9.34 8.69
C GLN A 85 -14.93 8.55 9.33
N GLN A 86 -14.92 7.23 9.26
CA GLN A 86 -15.92 6.39 9.94
C GLN A 86 -15.81 6.47 11.47
N ASP A 87 -14.68 6.94 12.01
CA ASP A 87 -14.43 7.09 13.45
C ASP A 87 -14.79 8.49 13.98
N GLU A 88 -15.03 9.47 13.11
CA GLU A 88 -15.39 10.84 13.50
C GLU A 88 -16.73 11.24 12.88
N ASP A 89 -17.77 11.37 13.71
CA ASP A 89 -19.14 11.78 13.36
C ASP A 89 -19.27 13.14 12.63
N VAL A 90 -18.16 13.85 12.38
CA VAL A 90 -18.18 15.22 11.85
C VAL A 90 -16.97 15.48 10.93
N SER A 91 -17.04 15.06 9.67
CA SER A 91 -16.13 15.54 8.61
C SER A 91 -16.92 16.23 7.49
N SER A 92 -16.40 17.37 7.04
CA SER A 92 -17.04 18.43 6.24
C SER A 92 -17.09 18.19 4.72
N LEU A 93 -16.67 17.01 4.25
CA LEU A 93 -16.69 16.64 2.84
C LEU A 93 -17.57 15.41 2.66
N THR A 94 -18.64 15.56 1.88
CA THR A 94 -19.42 14.40 1.40
C THR A 94 -18.48 13.49 0.58
N GLY A 95 -18.61 12.18 0.72
CA GLY A 95 -17.71 11.20 0.07
C GLY A 95 -17.52 11.47 -1.43
N ASP A 96 -18.59 11.86 -2.14
CA ASP A 96 -18.52 12.22 -3.56
C ASP A 96 -17.65 13.45 -3.84
N ALA A 97 -17.71 14.49 -2.99
CA ALA A 97 -16.89 15.69 -3.18
C ALA A 97 -15.39 15.41 -2.98
N LEU A 98 -15.05 14.47 -2.09
CA LEU A 98 -13.67 14.03 -1.89
C LEU A 98 -13.16 13.27 -3.10
N VAL A 99 -13.94 12.33 -3.63
CA VAL A 99 -13.57 11.57 -4.83
C VAL A 99 -13.36 12.52 -6.02
N ASP A 100 -14.26 13.50 -6.20
CA ASP A 100 -14.11 14.51 -7.25
C ASP A 100 -12.85 15.36 -7.08
N LEU A 101 -12.51 15.75 -5.85
CA LEU A 101 -11.27 16.49 -5.56
C LEU A 101 -10.04 15.65 -5.91
N LEU A 102 -10.02 14.39 -5.46
CA LEU A 102 -8.92 13.46 -5.71
C LEU A 102 -8.73 13.18 -7.20
N ALA A 103 -9.83 12.94 -7.92
CA ALA A 103 -9.85 12.79 -9.37
C ALA A 103 -9.26 14.02 -10.09
N LYS A 104 -9.63 15.23 -9.64
CA LYS A 104 -9.09 16.50 -10.18
C LYS A 104 -7.60 16.68 -9.89
N ILE A 105 -7.10 16.25 -8.73
CA ILE A 105 -5.69 16.38 -8.35
C ILE A 105 -4.80 15.59 -9.31
N THR A 106 -5.19 14.36 -9.64
CA THR A 106 -4.38 13.45 -10.47
C THR A 106 -4.86 13.34 -11.92
N ASN A 107 -5.87 14.13 -12.31
CA ASN A 107 -6.51 14.08 -13.62
C ASN A 107 -6.95 12.66 -14.00
N THR A 108 -7.63 12.01 -13.05
CA THR A 108 -8.12 10.63 -13.17
C THR A 108 -9.63 10.63 -13.37
N ASP A 109 -10.14 9.65 -14.12
CA ASP A 109 -11.58 9.43 -14.24
C ASP A 109 -12.22 9.04 -12.90
N VAL A 110 -13.36 9.63 -12.58
CA VAL A 110 -14.04 9.46 -11.29
C VAL A 110 -14.52 8.03 -11.09
N ASP A 111 -15.09 7.42 -12.12
CA ASP A 111 -15.62 6.05 -12.03
C ASP A 111 -14.48 5.03 -11.89
N CYS A 112 -13.38 5.24 -12.62
CA CYS A 112 -12.17 4.45 -12.47
C CYS A 112 -11.56 4.58 -11.08
N LEU A 113 -11.58 5.79 -10.49
CA LEU A 113 -11.10 6.02 -9.13
C LEU A 113 -11.98 5.31 -8.09
N LYS A 114 -13.32 5.38 -8.22
CA LYS A 114 -14.25 4.65 -7.34
C LYS A 114 -14.02 3.14 -7.42
N ALA A 115 -13.93 2.60 -8.63
CA ALA A 115 -13.64 1.18 -8.84
C ALA A 115 -12.27 0.76 -8.28
N CYS A 116 -11.27 1.64 -8.33
CA CYS A 116 -9.97 1.40 -7.70
C CYS A 116 -10.08 1.35 -6.17
N GLN A 117 -10.82 2.28 -5.56
CA GLN A 117 -11.03 2.32 -4.11
C GLN A 117 -11.77 1.07 -3.61
N GLU A 118 -12.86 0.70 -4.27
CA GLU A 118 -13.63 -0.52 -3.93
C GLU A 118 -12.75 -1.78 -4.02
N GLN A 119 -11.89 -1.87 -5.04
CA GLN A 119 -10.96 -3.00 -5.15
C GLN A 119 -9.93 -3.03 -4.03
N ILE A 120 -9.40 -1.88 -3.60
CA ILE A 120 -8.48 -1.79 -2.46
C ILE A 120 -9.17 -2.30 -1.18
N GLU A 121 -10.40 -1.89 -0.95
CA GLU A 121 -11.19 -2.32 0.21
C GLU A 121 -11.48 -3.83 0.19
N VAL A 122 -11.84 -4.37 -0.97
CA VAL A 122 -12.04 -5.83 -1.14
C VAL A 122 -10.76 -6.60 -0.83
N VAL A 123 -9.61 -6.17 -1.37
CA VAL A 123 -8.33 -6.84 -1.10
C VAL A 123 -7.96 -6.74 0.37
N LEU A 124 -8.21 -5.59 1.02
CA LEU A 124 -7.98 -5.42 2.45
C LEU A 124 -8.81 -6.41 3.28
N LEU A 125 -10.10 -6.52 2.99
CA LEU A 125 -11.00 -7.45 3.69
C LEU A 125 -10.55 -8.90 3.52
N ASN A 126 -10.14 -9.29 2.32
CA ASN A 126 -9.62 -10.63 2.04
C ASN A 126 -8.33 -10.91 2.83
N SER A 127 -7.38 -9.96 2.86
CA SER A 127 -6.15 -10.12 3.63
C SER A 127 -6.40 -10.24 5.14
N LEU A 128 -7.36 -9.49 5.69
CA LEU A 128 -7.76 -9.60 7.09
C LEU A 128 -8.48 -10.92 7.42
N GLN A 129 -9.19 -11.52 6.45
CA GLN A 129 -9.80 -12.84 6.61
C GLN A 129 -8.75 -13.94 6.57
N GLN A 130 -7.82 -13.88 5.62
CA GLN A 130 -6.72 -14.84 5.50
C GLN A 130 -5.86 -14.86 6.76
N PHE A 131 -5.50 -13.68 7.29
CA PHE A 131 -4.73 -13.57 8.54
C PHE A 131 -5.46 -14.16 9.76
N ARG A 132 -6.79 -14.11 9.80
CA ARG A 132 -7.59 -14.74 10.86
C ARG A 132 -7.68 -16.26 10.72
N GLN A 133 -7.70 -16.79 9.50
CA GLN A 133 -7.69 -18.23 9.25
C GLN A 133 -6.34 -18.85 9.65
N ASP A 134 -5.23 -18.19 9.32
CA ASP A 134 -3.89 -18.67 9.67
C ASP A 134 -3.66 -18.68 11.20
N GLN A 135 -4.33 -17.82 11.97
CA GLN A 135 -4.31 -17.86 13.44
C GLN A 135 -5.29 -18.88 14.04
N GLY A 136 -6.35 -19.26 13.33
CA GLY A 136 -7.39 -20.18 13.80
C GLY A 136 -7.01 -21.66 13.73
N ASP A 137 -6.04 -22.03 12.89
CA ASP A 137 -5.56 -23.43 12.72
C ASP A 137 -4.35 -23.76 13.63
N GLY A 138 -3.94 -22.81 14.47
CA GLY A 138 -2.77 -22.90 15.34
C GLY A 138 -3.09 -22.92 16.84
N SER A 139 -3.98 -23.80 17.31
CA SER A 139 -4.18 -24.01 18.76
C SER A 139 -3.80 -25.42 19.20
N LYS A 140 -2.54 -25.59 19.66
CA LYS A 140 -2.18 -26.14 20.98
C LYS A 140 -0.66 -26.33 21.09
N SER A 141 -0.02 -25.42 21.81
CA SER A 141 0.98 -25.67 22.87
C SER A 141 1.25 -24.31 23.51
N GLU A 142 0.56 -24.03 24.61
CA GLU A 142 0.95 -22.97 25.54
C GLU A 142 2.28 -23.40 26.17
N ASP A 143 3.38 -22.73 25.83
CA ASP A 143 4.42 -22.37 26.78
C ASP A 143 5.47 -21.45 26.13
N GLU A 144 5.86 -20.44 26.91
CA GLU A 144 7.06 -19.58 26.79
C GLU A 144 7.07 -18.41 25.77
N LEU A 145 6.80 -17.22 26.33
CA LEU A 145 7.62 -15.99 26.31
C LEU A 145 8.31 -15.57 25.00
N ASP A 146 8.04 -14.30 24.63
CA ASP A 146 8.88 -13.41 23.81
C ASP A 146 9.31 -13.89 22.42
N GLN A 147 8.81 -13.23 21.36
CA GLN A 147 9.67 -12.48 20.42
C GLN A 147 8.89 -11.89 19.25
N ALA A 148 8.69 -10.57 19.31
CA ALA A 148 8.86 -9.76 18.11
C ALA A 148 10.36 -9.53 17.94
N SER A 149 11.02 -10.25 17.03
CA SER A 149 12.27 -9.83 16.38
C SER A 149 12.60 -10.82 15.26
N THR A 150 12.67 -10.31 14.03
CA THR A 150 13.35 -10.97 12.92
C THR A 150 14.78 -11.33 13.32
N PRO A 151 15.24 -12.58 13.21
CA PRO A 151 16.62 -12.92 13.49
C PRO A 151 17.47 -12.57 12.27
N THR A 152 18.04 -11.36 12.28
CA THR A 152 19.27 -11.06 11.52
C THR A 152 20.43 -11.03 12.50
N ASP A 153 20.93 -12.20 12.88
CA ASP A 153 22.24 -12.30 13.51
C ASP A 153 23.27 -12.61 12.42
N VAL A 154 23.91 -11.54 11.93
CA VAL A 154 25.03 -11.60 10.98
C VAL A 154 26.30 -11.39 11.78
N ARG A 155 26.75 -12.46 12.43
CA ARG A 155 28.11 -12.56 12.95
C ARG A 155 28.60 -13.97 12.68
N ASP A 156 29.41 -14.07 11.62
CA ASP A 156 30.67 -14.83 11.57
C ASP A 156 31.16 -14.83 10.12
N ILE A 157 31.88 -13.78 9.76
CA ILE A 157 32.79 -13.78 8.60
C ILE A 157 34.18 -13.93 9.21
N ASP A 158 34.70 -15.15 9.23
CA ASP A 158 36.13 -15.37 9.45
C ASP A 158 36.90 -14.92 8.20
N LEU A 159 37.92 -14.08 8.43
CA LEU A 159 38.88 -13.58 7.45
C LEU A 159 39.98 -14.61 7.15
#